data_AF-A0A4P5ZZV9-F1
#
_entry.id   AF-A0A4P5ZZV9-F1
#
_cell.length_a   1.000
_cell.length_b   1.000
_cell.length_c   1.000
_cell.angle_alpha   90.00
_cell.angle_beta   90.00
_cell.angle_gamma   90.00
#
_symmetry.space_group_name_H-M   'P 1'
#
loop_
_entity.id
_entity.type
_entity.pdbx_description
1 polymer ?
#
loop_
_entity_poly.entity_id
_entity_poly.type
_entity_poly.pdbx_seq_one_letter_code
_entity_poly.pdbx_strand_id
1 'polypeptide(L)'
;MKNKFLAALLAFFLGAVGIHKFYLGENFGGILYFLFSWTFIPAILAFFDFMSLLLMSDQTFDARFNPGLNTAVLRGSHSREDVTIAISQLKKLYDQDAITAEEYEEKRRKLLNEL
;
A
#
# COMPACT_ATOMS: atom_id res chain seq x y z
N MET A 1 -7.53 -0.95 -6.23
CA MET A 1 -6.94 0.10 -5.38
C MET A 1 -7.91 1.27 -5.34
N LYS A 2 -8.20 1.79 -4.15
CA LYS A 2 -9.01 2.98 -3.95
C LYS A 2 -8.18 4.21 -4.31
N ASN A 3 -8.81 5.25 -4.82
CA ASN A 3 -8.15 6.50 -5.21
C ASN A 3 -8.48 7.61 -4.20
N LYS A 4 -7.44 8.24 -3.65
CA LYS A 4 -7.55 9.34 -2.68
C LYS A 4 -8.32 10.54 -3.23
N PHE A 5 -8.02 10.95 -4.46
CA PHE A 5 -8.67 12.09 -5.11
C PHE A 5 -10.17 11.82 -5.30
N LEU A 6 -10.52 10.59 -5.69
CA LEU A 6 -11.91 10.19 -5.83
C LEU A 6 -12.63 10.21 -4.47
N ALA A 7 -12.01 9.66 -3.42
CA ALA A 7 -12.55 9.71 -2.07
C ALA A 7 -12.77 11.15 -1.56
N ALA A 8 -11.83 12.06 -1.82
CA ALA A 8 -11.96 13.48 -1.49
C ALA A 8 -13.11 14.13 -2.27
N LEU A 9 -13.23 13.87 -3.57
CA LEU A 9 -14.31 14.40 -4.40
C LEU A 9 -15.69 13.91 -3.90
N LEU A 10 -15.80 12.62 -3.56
CA LEU A 10 -17.01 12.07 -2.96
C LEU A 10 -17.31 12.69 -1.59
N ALA A 11 -16.30 13.00 -0.78
CA ALA A 11 -16.48 13.64 0.52
C ALA A 11 -17.00 15.08 0.36
N PHE A 12 -16.54 15.81 -0.67
CA PHE A 12 -17.00 17.18 -0.93
C PHE A 12 -18.43 17.24 -1.49
N PHE A 13 -18.74 16.45 -2.52
CA PHE A 13 -20.06 16.51 -3.19
C PHE A 13 -21.14 15.66 -2.51
N LEU A 14 -20.77 14.48 -2.01
CA LEU A 14 -21.67 13.47 -1.44
C LEU A 14 -21.41 13.26 0.07
N GLY A 15 -20.75 14.22 0.71
CA GLY A 15 -20.39 14.21 2.12
C GLY A 15 -21.58 14.09 3.06
N ALA A 16 -22.61 14.89 2.82
CA ALA A 16 -23.83 14.90 3.64
C ALA A 16 -24.57 13.56 3.67
N VAL A 17 -24.43 12.75 2.63
CA VAL A 17 -25.03 11.41 2.54
C VAL A 17 -24.12 10.33 3.13
N GLY A 18 -22.80 10.58 3.20
CA GLY A 18 -21.82 9.64 3.75
C GLY A 18 -21.25 8.63 2.75
N ILE A 19 -21.49 8.81 1.44
CA ILE A 19 -21.11 7.82 0.40
C ILE A 19 -19.59 7.62 0.33
N HIS A 20 -18.81 8.66 0.61
CA HIS A 20 -17.35 8.57 0.68
C HIS A 20 -16.84 7.58 1.74
N LYS A 21 -17.53 7.39 2.86
CA LYS A 21 -17.15 6.39 3.88
C LYS A 21 -17.35 4.96 3.39
N PHE A 22 -18.42 4.71 2.63
CA PHE A 22 -18.63 3.41 1.98
C PHE A 22 -17.54 3.11 0.93
N TYR A 23 -17.12 4.12 0.16
CA TYR A 23 -16.01 3.98 -0.80
C TYR A 23 -14.70 3.58 -0.11
N LEU A 24 -14.44 4.15 1.08
CA LEU A 24 -13.27 3.84 1.88
C LEU A 24 -13.35 2.48 2.59
N GLY A 25 -14.53 1.84 2.63
CA GLY A 25 -14.79 0.59 3.34
C GLY A 25 -15.18 0.78 4.82
N GLU A 26 -15.40 2.02 5.24
CA GLU A 26 -15.85 2.39 6.59
C GLU A 26 -17.39 2.34 6.66
N ASN A 27 -17.99 1.16 6.43
CA ASN A 27 -19.44 0.98 6.28
C ASN A 27 -20.25 1.49 7.48
N PHE A 28 -19.77 1.27 8.71
CA PHE A 28 -20.43 1.77 9.91
C PHE A 28 -20.49 3.30 9.96
N GLY A 29 -19.40 3.97 9.58
CA GLY A 29 -19.36 5.42 9.48
C GLY A 29 -20.32 5.95 8.41
N GLY A 30 -20.38 5.27 7.26
CA GLY A 30 -21.30 5.61 6.17
C GLY A 30 -22.77 5.48 6.59
N ILE A 31 -23.15 4.41 7.30
CA ILE A 31 -24.51 4.22 7.80
C ILE A 31 -24.88 5.32 8.80
N LEU A 32 -23.96 5.69 9.69
CA LEU A 32 -24.17 6.76 10.65
C LEU A 32 -24.43 8.10 9.95
N TYR A 33 -23.61 8.43 8.94
CA TYR A 33 -23.80 9.63 8.13
C TYR A 33 -25.13 9.62 7.38
N PHE A 34 -25.53 8.47 6.84
CA PHE A 34 -26.80 8.32 6.13
C PHE A 34 -28.00 8.56 7.06
N LEU A 35 -28.00 7.98 8.26
CA LEU A 35 -29.05 8.16 9.27
C LEU A 35 -29.15 9.60 9.77
N PHE A 36 -28.02 10.30 9.89
CA PHE A 36 -27.97 11.70 10.31
C PHE A 36 -28.00 12.69 9.15
N SER A 37 -28.12 12.26 7.89
CA SER A 37 -28.04 13.15 6.71
C SER A 37 -29.06 14.30 6.75
N TRP A 38 -30.23 14.06 7.35
CA TRP A 38 -31.29 15.05 7.56
C TRP A 38 -30.96 16.16 8.58
N THR A 39 -29.96 15.98 9.45
CA THR A 39 -29.57 16.99 10.45
C THR A 39 -28.56 18.00 9.94
N PHE A 40 -28.07 17.85 8.69
CA PHE A 40 -26.96 18.60 8.10
C PHE A 40 -25.61 18.52 8.84
N ILE A 41 -25.55 17.94 10.04
CA ILE A 41 -24.31 17.67 10.80
C ILE A 41 -23.30 16.88 9.97
N PRO A 42 -23.69 15.82 9.23
CA PRO A 42 -22.75 15.06 8.41
C PRO A 42 -22.08 15.89 7.31
N ALA A 43 -22.70 16.99 6.84
CA ALA A 43 -22.09 17.85 5.83
C ALA A 43 -20.85 18.58 6.38
N ILE A 44 -20.92 19.05 7.63
CA ILE A 44 -19.80 19.72 8.30
C ILE A 44 -18.68 18.71 8.58
N LEU A 45 -19.03 17.52 9.09
CA LEU A 45 -18.04 16.48 9.35
C LEU A 45 -17.38 15.99 8.05
N ALA A 46 -18.14 15.85 6.97
CA ALA A 46 -17.60 15.47 5.67
C ALA A 46 -16.63 16.52 5.10
N PHE A 47 -16.83 17.81 5.41
CA PHE A 47 -15.88 18.86 5.04
C PHE A 47 -14.53 18.70 5.76
N PHE A 48 -14.54 18.33 7.05
CA PHE A 48 -13.32 17.97 7.77
C PHE A 48 -12.68 16.70 7.21
N ASP A 49 -13.47 15.68 6.89
CA ASP A 49 -12.97 14.45 6.25
C ASP A 49 -12.35 14.76 4.88
N PHE A 50 -12.95 15.64 4.08
CA PHE A 50 -12.40 16.14 2.81
C PHE A 50 -11.03 16.81 3.00
N MET A 51 -10.93 17.74 3.95
CA MET A 51 -9.66 18.41 4.27
C MET A 51 -8.59 17.43 4.75
N SER A 52 -8.98 16.49 5.61
CA SER A 52 -8.10 15.42 6.09
C SER A 52 -7.59 14.54 4.94
N LEU A 53 -8.47 14.14 4.02
CA LEU A 53 -8.12 13.39 2.81
C LEU A 53 -7.19 14.15 1.86
N LEU A 54 -7.36 15.47 1.73
CA LEU A 54 -6.45 16.30 0.92
C LEU A 54 -5.07 16.46 1.55
N LEU A 55 -5.02 16.65 2.87
CA LEU A 55 -3.76 16.83 3.61
C LEU A 55 -3.03 15.50 3.84
N MET A 56 -3.72 14.37 3.73
CA MET A 56 -3.14 13.03 3.89
C MET A 56 -2.22 12.68 2.71
N SER A 57 -1.03 12.15 3.04
CA SER A 57 -0.09 11.64 2.04
C SER A 57 -0.62 10.37 1.37
N ASP A 58 -0.21 10.10 0.13
CA ASP A 58 -0.63 8.89 -0.59
C ASP A 58 -0.19 7.62 0.13
N GLN A 59 1.01 7.63 0.73
CA GLN A 59 1.52 6.50 1.51
C GLN A 59 0.61 6.17 2.71
N THR A 60 0.17 7.19 3.46
CA THR A 60 -0.75 7.00 4.59
C THR A 60 -2.13 6.54 4.14
N PHE A 61 -2.62 7.09 3.02
CA PHE A 61 -3.90 6.67 2.43
C PHE A 61 -3.87 5.20 2.02
N ASP A 62 -2.83 4.80 1.29
CA ASP A 62 -2.67 3.44 0.81
C ASP A 62 -2.48 2.45 1.96
N ALA A 63 -1.72 2.82 2.99
CA ALA A 63 -1.58 1.99 4.18
C ALA A 63 -2.91 1.74 4.91
N ARG A 64 -3.80 2.74 4.94
CA ARG A 64 -5.09 2.64 5.65
C ARG A 64 -6.17 1.98 4.80
N PHE A 65 -6.23 2.28 3.51
CA PHE A 65 -7.37 1.92 2.66
C PHE A 65 -7.03 0.88 1.59
N ASN A 66 -5.76 0.66 1.28
CA ASN A 66 -5.25 -0.32 0.31
C ASN A 66 -4.24 -1.30 0.97
N PRO A 67 -4.62 -2.06 2.02
CA PRO A 67 -3.67 -2.89 2.79
C PRO A 67 -2.92 -3.94 1.95
N GLY A 68 -3.51 -4.41 0.85
CA GLY A 68 -2.86 -5.35 -0.08
C GLY A 68 -1.77 -4.74 -0.97
N LEU A 69 -1.65 -3.40 -1.03
CA LEU A 69 -0.59 -2.74 -1.78
C LEU A 69 0.75 -2.85 -1.05
N ASN A 70 0.74 -2.67 0.28
CA ASN A 70 1.94 -2.80 1.10
C ASN A 70 2.52 -4.21 1.02
N THR A 71 1.69 -5.25 1.05
CA THR A 71 2.17 -6.63 0.94
C THR A 71 2.76 -6.94 -0.43
N ALA A 72 2.23 -6.36 -1.51
CA ALA A 72 2.80 -6.50 -2.85
C ALA A 72 4.14 -5.75 -2.99
N VAL A 73 4.22 -4.51 -2.49
CA VAL A 73 5.45 -3.71 -2.48
C VAL A 73 6.53 -4.37 -1.61
N LEU A 74 6.18 -4.81 -0.41
CA LEU A 74 7.09 -5.49 0.51
C LEU A 74 7.58 -6.83 -0.05
N ARG A 75 6.71 -7.63 -0.69
CA ARG A 75 7.13 -8.85 -1.40
C ARG A 75 8.11 -8.56 -2.53
N GLY A 76 7.86 -7.51 -3.31
CA GLY A 76 8.78 -7.07 -4.37
C GLY A 76 10.11 -6.53 -3.85
N SER A 77 10.12 -5.91 -2.66
CA SER A 77 11.34 -5.42 -1.98
C SER A 77 12.15 -6.57 -1.41
N HIS A 78 11.54 -7.44 -0.60
CA HIS A 78 12.20 -8.58 0.04
C HIS A 78 12.84 -9.52 -0.98
N SER A 79 12.15 -9.81 -2.09
CA SER A 79 12.69 -10.68 -3.14
C SER A 79 14.00 -10.16 -3.75
N ARG A 80 14.11 -8.85 -4.01
CA ARG A 80 15.36 -8.26 -4.55
C ARG A 80 16.47 -8.19 -3.51
N GLU A 81 16.10 -7.90 -2.27
CA GLU A 81 17.02 -7.80 -1.14
C GLU A 81 17.61 -9.18 -0.78
N ASP A 82 16.78 -10.22 -0.73
CA ASP A 82 17.15 -11.61 -0.48
C ASP A 82 18.12 -12.14 -1.56
N VAL A 83 17.89 -11.83 -2.84
CA VAL A 83 18.81 -12.20 -3.94
C VAL A 83 20.14 -11.46 -3.83
N THR A 84 20.14 -10.17 -3.48
CA THR A 84 21.38 -9.39 -3.33
C THR A 84 22.23 -9.91 -2.17
N ILE A 85 21.58 -10.26 -1.05
CA ILE A 85 22.22 -10.90 0.11
C ILE A 85 22.79 -12.26 -0.30
N ALA A 86 22.00 -13.08 -1.00
CA ALA A 86 22.44 -14.40 -1.47
C ALA A 86 23.67 -14.31 -2.39
N ILE A 87 23.69 -13.37 -3.34
CA ILE A 87 24.84 -13.13 -4.23
C ILE A 87 26.07 -12.72 -3.42
N SER A 88 25.92 -11.86 -2.41
CA SER A 88 27.03 -11.43 -1.55
C SER A 88 27.63 -12.59 -0.74
N GLN A 89 26.79 -13.49 -0.23
CA GLN A 89 27.22 -14.71 0.47
C GLN A 89 27.88 -15.70 -0.48
N LEU A 90 27.34 -15.87 -1.69
CA LEU A 90 27.90 -16.73 -2.72
C LEU A 90 29.33 -16.29 -3.06
N LYS A 91 29.55 -14.98 -3.23
CA LYS A 91 30.88 -14.43 -3.51
C LYS A 91 31.84 -14.67 -2.34
N LYS A 92 31.38 -14.50 -1.10
CA LYS A 92 32.19 -14.77 0.09
C LYS A 92 32.65 -16.22 0.16
N LEU A 93 31.80 -17.18 -0.20
CA LEU A 93 32.16 -18.60 -0.22
C LEU A 93 33.16 -18.92 -1.32
N TYR A 94 33.04 -18.28 -2.48
CA TYR A 94 34.02 -18.40 -3.56
C TYR A 94 35.39 -17.85 -3.16
N ASP A 95 35.41 -16.66 -2.56
CA ASP A 95 36.65 -16.02 -2.06
C ASP A 95 37.34 -16.85 -0.95
N GLN A 96 36.62 -17.80 -0.32
CA GLN A 96 37.12 -18.73 0.70
C GLN A 96 37.58 -20.08 0.12
N ASP A 97 37.62 -20.23 -1.21
CA ASP A 97 37.86 -21.51 -1.91
C ASP A 97 36.91 -22.64 -1.47
N ALA A 98 35.78 -22.30 -0.84
CA ALA A 98 34.80 -23.28 -0.35
C ALA A 98 33.90 -23.84 -1.46
N ILE A 99 33.82 -23.13 -2.59
CA ILE A 99 33.08 -23.52 -3.80
C ILE A 99 33.93 -23.21 -5.04
N THR A 100 33.75 -23.99 -6.10
CA THR A 100 34.49 -23.81 -7.35
C THR A 100 33.90 -22.68 -8.20
N ALA A 101 34.68 -22.17 -9.16
CA ALA A 101 34.23 -21.12 -10.08
C ALA A 101 33.00 -21.55 -10.91
N GLU A 102 32.96 -22.81 -11.36
CA GLU A 102 31.83 -23.34 -12.13
C GLU A 102 30.54 -23.40 -11.30
N GLU A 103 30.61 -23.91 -10.06
CA GLU A 103 29.45 -23.95 -9.16
C GLU A 103 28.94 -22.55 -8.78
N TYR A 104 29.86 -21.60 -8.58
CA TYR A 104 29.52 -20.21 -8.30
C TYR A 104 28.76 -19.57 -9.47
N GLU A 105 29.25 -19.75 -10.71
CA GLU A 105 28.59 -19.20 -11.90
C GLU A 105 27.20 -19.78 -12.13
N GLU A 106 27.03 -21.09 -11.94
CA GLU A 106 25.74 -21.77 -12.12
C GLU A 106 24.71 -21.26 -11.11
N LYS A 107 25.08 -21.22 -9.82
CA LYS A 107 24.19 -20.73 -8.74
C LYS A 107 23.87 -19.25 -8.91
N ARG A 108 24.85 -18.42 -9.30
CA ARG A 108 24.62 -17.00 -9.59
C ARG A 108 23.67 -16.80 -10.77
N ARG A 109 23.80 -17.58 -11.85
CA ARG A 109 22.86 -17.52 -12.99
C ARG A 109 21.45 -17.93 -12.59
N LYS A 110 21.31 -18.96 -11.76
CA LYS A 110 20.00 -19.41 -11.27
C LYS A 110 19.30 -18.31 -10.45
N LEU A 111 20.03 -17.66 -9.55
CA LEU A 111 19.51 -16.54 -8.75
C LEU A 111 19.15 -15.30 -9.59
N LEU A 112 19.91 -15.02 -10.64
CA LEU A 112 19.61 -13.92 -11.57
C LEU A 112 18.37 -14.18 -12.43
N ASN A 113 18.06 -15.44 -12.73
CA ASN A 113 16.86 -15.83 -13.47
C ASN A 113 15.60 -15.86 -12.57
N GLU A 114 15.74 -15.89 -11.25
CA GLU A 114 14.63 -15.80 -10.29
C GLU A 114 14.17 -14.35 -10.02
N LEU A 115 14.86 -13.36 -10.60
CA LEU A 115 14.64 -11.93 -10.40
C LEU A 115 13.74 -11.31 -11.49
#